data_AF-A0A817FHK6-F1
#
_entry.id   AF-A0A817FHK6-F1
#
_cell.length_a   1.000
_cell.length_b   1.000
_cell.length_c   1.000
_cell.angle_alpha   90.00
_cell.angle_beta   90.00
_cell.angle_gamma   90.00
#
_symmetry.space_group_name_H-M   'P 1'
#
loop_
_entity.id
_entity.type
_entity.pdbx_description
1 polymer ?
#
loop_
_entity_poly.entity_id
_entity_poly.type
_entity_poly.pdbx_seq_one_letter_code
_entity_poly.pdbx_strand_id
1 'polypeptide(L)'
;MNFTEEVLSLNGEPFYNFVERQCGNVARKIVQIQDISSVDSLLDIGDVLAFVQLDSEELIPLKKKAGIFLNDGRFILKKGLVYKVEKFLKILRTLNQEYLTSLDHHNSNNSSDLIVPEYLLKKFPFIQTLIVYSKLIVDCKYDVTFVNIILNNMIRNLITEEKGFRYETIVRQFATSLYILGGRTAYEFVRLNIPALLPSVQIIQAYIAASDNHLTDGLFNYDGILKYFNMNQSTLG
;
A
#
# COMPACT_ATOMS: atom_id res chain seq x y z
N MET A 1 4.77 -15.70 15.04
CA MET A 1 5.96 -16.30 14.41
C MET A 1 6.63 -15.19 13.64
N ASN A 2 7.91 -14.89 13.93
CA ASN A 2 8.69 -13.94 13.16
C ASN A 2 9.24 -14.68 11.93
N PHE A 3 8.87 -14.22 10.75
CA PHE A 3 9.40 -14.70 9.48
C PHE A 3 10.46 -13.69 9.02
N THR A 4 11.61 -14.19 8.56
CA THR A 4 12.70 -13.36 8.03
C THR A 4 12.58 -13.23 6.50
N GLU A 5 13.20 -12.21 5.91
CA GLU A 5 13.21 -11.97 4.45
C GLU A 5 13.75 -13.18 3.65
N GLU A 6 14.62 -13.98 4.27
CA GLU A 6 15.14 -15.25 3.71
C GLU A 6 14.04 -16.26 3.33
N VAL A 7 12.83 -16.13 3.89
CA VAL A 7 11.71 -17.00 3.55
C VAL A 7 11.25 -16.77 2.10
N LEU A 8 11.34 -15.55 1.58
CA LEU A 8 10.89 -15.21 0.22
C LEU A 8 11.80 -15.80 -0.86
N SER A 9 13.07 -16.07 -0.54
CA SER A 9 14.05 -16.64 -1.47
C SER A 9 14.10 -18.18 -1.44
N LEU A 10 13.23 -18.83 -0.67
CA LEU A 10 13.17 -20.29 -0.58
C LEU A 10 12.65 -20.90 -1.88
N ASN A 11 13.43 -21.85 -2.41
CA ASN A 11 13.11 -22.60 -3.62
C ASN A 11 13.30 -24.11 -3.41
N GLY A 12 12.56 -24.92 -4.14
CA GLY A 12 12.62 -26.38 -4.17
C GLY A 12 12.37 -27.03 -2.80
N GLU A 13 13.26 -27.94 -2.41
CA GLU A 13 13.13 -28.74 -1.19
C GLU A 13 13.12 -27.91 0.11
N PRO A 14 13.96 -26.86 0.29
CA PRO A 14 13.83 -25.89 1.38
C PRO A 14 12.43 -25.28 1.50
N PHE A 15 11.81 -24.91 0.37
CA PHE A 15 10.45 -24.38 0.34
C PHE A 15 9.41 -25.44 0.73
N TYR A 16 9.50 -26.66 0.21
CA TYR A 16 8.60 -27.75 0.59
C TYR A 16 8.65 -28.09 2.08
N ASN A 17 9.86 -28.09 2.66
CA ASN A 17 10.05 -28.30 4.10
C ASN A 17 9.46 -27.14 4.92
N PHE A 18 9.54 -25.93 4.41
CA PHE A 18 8.92 -24.76 5.02
C PHE A 18 7.38 -24.86 5.01
N VAL A 19 6.78 -25.22 3.88
CA VAL A 19 5.33 -25.47 3.77
C VAL A 19 4.88 -26.57 4.73
N GLU A 20 5.64 -27.66 4.85
CA GLU A 20 5.32 -28.76 5.78
C GLU A 20 5.32 -28.30 7.23
N ARG A 21 6.31 -27.50 7.65
CA ARG A 21 6.38 -26.97 9.02
C ARG A 21 5.20 -26.07 9.36
N GLN A 22 4.70 -25.28 8.39
CA GLN A 22 3.64 -24.30 8.64
C GLN A 22 2.23 -24.88 8.45
N CYS A 23 2.03 -25.67 7.39
CA CYS A 23 0.72 -26.15 6.96
C CYS A 23 0.53 -27.66 7.13
N GLY A 24 1.61 -28.40 7.37
CA GLY A 24 1.63 -29.85 7.49
C GLY A 24 1.91 -30.58 6.18
N ASN A 25 2.22 -31.88 6.28
CA ASN A 25 2.63 -32.73 5.16
C ASN A 25 1.59 -32.80 4.02
N VAL A 26 0.29 -32.71 4.34
CA VAL A 26 -0.77 -32.71 3.30
C VAL A 26 -0.65 -31.49 2.39
N ALA A 27 -0.42 -30.30 2.96
CA ALA A 27 -0.23 -29.07 2.18
C ALA A 27 1.07 -29.11 1.36
N ARG A 28 2.17 -29.63 1.93
CA ARG A 28 3.42 -29.86 1.19
C ARG A 28 3.18 -30.67 -0.07
N LYS A 29 2.47 -31.80 0.04
CA LYS A 29 2.18 -32.68 -1.10
C LYS A 29 1.29 -32.02 -2.16
N ILE A 30 0.32 -31.21 -1.73
CA ILE A 30 -0.54 -30.43 -2.63
C ILE A 30 0.28 -29.42 -3.44
N VAL A 31 1.21 -28.73 -2.78
CA VAL A 31 2.09 -27.74 -3.44
C VAL A 31 3.07 -28.44 -4.38
N GLN A 32 3.68 -29.55 -3.95
CA GLN A 32 4.65 -30.31 -4.74
C GLN A 32 4.03 -30.97 -5.98
N ILE A 33 2.80 -31.50 -5.90
CA ILE A 33 2.16 -32.16 -7.06
C ILE A 33 1.69 -31.16 -8.12
N GLN A 34 1.52 -29.89 -7.74
CA GLN A 34 1.21 -28.79 -8.65
C GLN A 34 2.49 -28.10 -9.18
N ASP A 35 3.66 -28.68 -8.93
CA ASP A 35 4.98 -28.16 -9.32
C ASP A 35 5.26 -26.72 -8.84
N ILE A 36 4.66 -26.35 -7.71
CA ILE A 36 4.87 -25.05 -7.10
C ILE A 36 6.15 -25.13 -6.27
N SER A 37 7.25 -24.64 -6.80
CA SER A 37 8.57 -24.84 -6.20
C SER A 37 9.13 -23.63 -5.43
N SER A 38 8.43 -22.50 -5.40
CA SER A 38 8.89 -21.26 -4.75
C SER A 38 7.75 -20.49 -4.08
N VAL A 39 8.12 -19.54 -3.22
CA VAL A 39 7.15 -18.59 -2.64
C VAL A 39 6.51 -17.73 -3.73
N ASP A 40 7.28 -17.26 -4.70
CA ASP A 40 6.77 -16.42 -5.79
C ASP A 40 5.70 -17.18 -6.61
N SER A 41 6.02 -18.40 -7.07
CA SER A 41 5.07 -19.24 -7.82
C SER A 41 3.82 -19.55 -7.01
N LEU A 42 3.94 -19.72 -5.69
CA LEU A 42 2.82 -19.96 -4.79
C LEU A 42 1.90 -18.74 -4.69
N LEU A 43 2.46 -17.54 -4.68
CA LEU A 43 1.71 -16.29 -4.58
C LEU A 43 0.95 -15.96 -5.89
N ASP A 44 1.50 -16.36 -7.03
CA ASP A 44 0.93 -16.09 -8.36
C ASP A 44 -0.23 -17.01 -8.75
N ILE A 45 -0.24 -18.28 -8.31
CA ILE A 45 -1.22 -19.30 -8.71
C ILE A 45 -2.66 -19.05 -8.21
N GLY A 46 -2.84 -18.11 -7.28
CA GLY A 46 -4.16 -17.69 -6.80
C GLY A 46 -4.79 -18.67 -5.79
N ASP A 47 -5.22 -19.86 -6.24
CA ASP A 47 -5.86 -20.89 -5.40
C ASP A 47 -5.14 -22.25 -5.46
N VAL A 48 -4.32 -22.50 -4.44
CA VAL A 48 -3.56 -23.74 -4.25
C VAL A 48 -4.46 -24.96 -4.01
N LEU A 49 -5.70 -24.76 -3.57
CA LEU A 49 -6.65 -25.83 -3.28
C LEU A 49 -7.48 -26.23 -4.50
N ALA A 50 -7.31 -25.55 -5.64
CA ALA A 50 -7.96 -25.86 -6.91
C ALA A 50 -7.64 -27.27 -7.43
N PHE A 51 -6.54 -27.90 -6.97
CA PHE A 51 -6.18 -29.30 -7.32
C PHE A 51 -7.31 -30.31 -7.08
N VAL A 52 -8.27 -30.01 -6.19
CA VAL A 52 -9.45 -30.85 -5.94
C VAL A 52 -10.32 -31.01 -7.17
N GLN A 53 -10.36 -30.01 -8.05
CA GLN A 53 -11.17 -30.00 -9.26
C GLN A 53 -10.54 -30.82 -10.40
N LEU A 54 -9.24 -31.14 -10.30
CA LEU A 54 -8.53 -31.92 -11.32
C LEU A 54 -8.97 -33.38 -11.30
N ASP A 55 -9.44 -33.89 -12.43
CA ASP A 55 -9.82 -35.29 -12.56
C ASP A 55 -8.60 -36.14 -12.92
N SER A 56 -7.99 -36.75 -11.90
CA SER A 56 -6.81 -37.59 -12.04
C SER A 56 -6.78 -38.67 -10.95
N GLU A 57 -6.49 -39.91 -11.35
CA GLU A 57 -6.37 -41.05 -10.46
C GLU A 57 -5.22 -40.88 -9.46
N GLU A 58 -4.13 -40.23 -9.90
CA GLU A 58 -2.94 -39.97 -9.08
C GLU A 58 -3.25 -39.06 -7.88
N LEU A 59 -4.29 -38.24 -7.98
CA LEU A 59 -4.73 -37.32 -6.93
C LEU A 59 -5.67 -37.97 -5.91
N ILE A 60 -6.25 -39.14 -6.21
CA ILE A 60 -7.24 -39.81 -5.32
C ILE A 60 -6.68 -40.02 -3.90
N PRO A 61 -5.46 -40.54 -3.69
CA PRO A 61 -4.90 -40.73 -2.35
C PRO A 61 -4.72 -39.41 -1.59
N LEU A 62 -4.40 -38.33 -2.31
CA LEU A 62 -4.21 -37.00 -1.73
C LEU A 62 -5.56 -36.35 -1.38
N LYS A 63 -6.56 -36.45 -2.27
CA LYS A 63 -7.94 -35.99 -2.01
C LYS A 63 -8.52 -36.66 -0.76
N LYS A 64 -8.34 -37.98 -0.61
CA LYS A 64 -8.76 -38.73 0.61
C LYS A 64 -8.11 -38.21 1.89
N LYS A 65 -6.88 -37.67 1.82
CA LYS A 65 -6.19 -37.09 2.99
C LYS A 65 -6.62 -35.64 3.26
N ALA A 66 -6.83 -34.86 2.20
CA ALA A 66 -7.16 -33.44 2.25
C ALA A 66 -8.63 -33.15 2.61
N GLY A 67 -9.55 -34.06 2.25
CA GLY A 67 -10.99 -33.87 2.46
C GLY A 67 -11.71 -35.10 2.98
N ILE A 68 -13.03 -35.04 2.90
CA ILE A 68 -13.98 -36.05 3.34
C ILE A 68 -14.98 -36.23 2.20
N PHE A 69 -15.20 -37.47 1.79
CA PHE A 69 -16.30 -37.83 0.89
C PHE A 69 -17.54 -38.07 1.74
N LEU A 70 -18.61 -37.34 1.43
CA LEU A 70 -19.92 -37.53 2.02
C LEU A 70 -20.65 -38.69 1.33
N ASN A 71 -21.62 -39.27 2.03
CA ASN A 71 -22.42 -40.39 1.52
C ASN A 71 -23.25 -40.03 0.27
N ASP A 72 -23.47 -38.73 0.01
CA ASP A 72 -24.15 -38.21 -1.17
C ASP A 72 -23.21 -37.98 -2.37
N GLY A 73 -21.95 -38.42 -2.26
CA GLY A 73 -20.94 -38.28 -3.31
C GLY A 73 -20.24 -36.93 -3.33
N ARG A 74 -20.62 -35.96 -2.47
CA ARG A 74 -19.93 -34.66 -2.40
C ARG A 74 -18.59 -34.78 -1.69
N PHE A 75 -17.60 -34.04 -2.18
CA PHE A 75 -16.30 -33.91 -1.54
C PHE A 75 -16.17 -32.59 -0.81
N ILE A 76 -15.76 -32.63 0.46
CA ILE A 76 -15.54 -31.44 1.28
C ILE A 76 -14.09 -31.41 1.75
N LEU A 77 -13.39 -30.30 1.52
CA LEU A 77 -12.06 -30.07 2.09
C LEU A 77 -12.14 -29.90 3.60
N LYS A 78 -11.16 -30.48 4.32
CA LYS A 78 -11.07 -30.29 5.77
C LYS A 78 -10.84 -28.81 6.06
N LYS A 79 -11.80 -28.17 6.75
CA LYS A 79 -11.73 -26.74 7.08
C LYS A 79 -10.42 -26.33 7.79
N GLY A 80 -9.85 -27.21 8.60
CA GLY A 80 -8.56 -26.96 9.25
C GLY A 80 -7.38 -26.88 8.27
N LEU A 81 -7.41 -27.61 7.15
CA LEU A 81 -6.41 -27.50 6.09
C LEU A 81 -6.58 -26.18 5.35
N VAL A 82 -7.82 -25.85 4.96
CA VAL A 82 -8.18 -24.58 4.31
C VAL A 82 -7.66 -23.40 5.12
N TYR A 83 -8.02 -23.34 6.41
CA TYR A 83 -7.60 -22.26 7.30
C TYR A 83 -6.06 -22.15 7.43
N LYS A 84 -5.35 -23.27 7.53
CA LYS A 84 -3.87 -23.25 7.63
C LYS A 84 -3.23 -22.69 6.36
N VAL A 85 -3.68 -23.14 5.19
CA VAL A 85 -3.16 -22.69 3.90
C VAL A 85 -3.50 -21.22 3.66
N GLU A 86 -4.74 -20.80 3.89
CA GLU A 86 -5.15 -19.40 3.72
C GLU A 86 -4.38 -18.46 4.66
N LYS A 87 -4.24 -18.85 5.93
CA LYS A 87 -3.47 -18.07 6.92
C LYS A 87 -2.00 -17.96 6.49
N PHE A 88 -1.42 -19.05 6.01
CA PHE A 88 -0.05 -19.08 5.52
C PHE A 88 0.15 -18.17 4.31
N LEU A 89 -0.72 -18.26 3.30
CA LEU A 89 -0.71 -17.37 2.13
C LEU A 89 -0.86 -15.90 2.53
N LYS A 90 -1.75 -15.60 3.49
CA LYS A 90 -1.93 -14.23 3.99
C LYS A 90 -0.65 -13.68 4.61
N ILE A 91 0.06 -14.49 5.38
CA ILE A 91 1.33 -14.10 5.99
C ILE A 91 2.38 -13.85 4.91
N LEU A 92 2.53 -14.77 3.94
CA LEU A 92 3.50 -14.61 2.85
C LEU A 92 3.21 -13.37 2.00
N ARG A 93 1.94 -13.07 1.70
CA ARG A 93 1.54 -11.85 1.00
C ARG A 93 1.92 -10.59 1.78
N THR A 94 1.72 -10.61 3.09
CA THR A 94 2.08 -9.47 3.96
C THR A 94 3.59 -9.25 3.95
N LEU A 95 4.38 -10.31 4.09
CA LEU A 95 5.84 -10.25 4.06
C LEU A 95 6.36 -9.80 2.69
N ASN A 96 5.80 -10.31 1.58
CA ASN A 96 6.20 -9.89 0.25
C ASN A 96 5.88 -8.41 0.01
N GLN A 97 4.74 -7.91 0.49
CA GLN A 97 4.41 -6.48 0.44
C GLN A 97 5.38 -5.62 1.27
N GLU A 98 5.74 -6.07 2.47
CA GLU A 98 6.72 -5.38 3.32
C GLU A 98 8.11 -5.35 2.66
N TYR A 99 8.54 -6.46 2.05
CA TYR A 99 9.80 -6.56 1.31
C TYR A 99 9.82 -5.69 0.05
N LEU A 100 8.74 -5.67 -0.74
CA LEU A 100 8.64 -4.78 -1.90
C LEU A 100 8.68 -3.30 -1.46
N THR A 101 8.01 -2.97 -0.34
CA THR A 101 8.03 -1.60 0.22
C THR A 101 9.42 -1.21 0.73
N SER A 102 10.19 -2.15 1.30
CA SER A 102 11.56 -1.89 1.78
C SER A 102 12.58 -1.81 0.63
N LEU A 103 12.42 -2.62 -0.42
CA LEU A 103 13.17 -2.51 -1.68
C LEU A 103 12.93 -1.16 -2.35
N ASP A 104 11.69 -0.66 -2.38
CA ASP A 104 11.37 0.66 -2.93
C ASP A 104 12.05 1.79 -2.15
N HIS A 105 12.30 1.62 -0.84
CA HIS A 105 13.05 2.60 -0.04
C HIS A 105 14.56 2.54 -0.30
N HIS A 106 15.14 1.35 -0.52
CA HIS A 106 16.57 1.18 -0.80
C HIS A 106 16.98 1.46 -2.26
N ASN A 107 16.08 1.28 -3.23
CA ASN A 107 16.32 1.57 -4.66
C ASN A 107 15.96 3.00 -5.08
N SER A 108 15.58 3.88 -4.14
CA SER A 108 15.22 5.28 -4.38
C SER A 108 16.33 6.18 -4.95
N ASN A 109 17.49 5.62 -5.29
CA ASN A 109 18.55 6.36 -5.96
C ASN A 109 18.63 6.20 -7.48
N ASN A 110 17.95 5.24 -8.15
CA ASN A 110 17.95 5.19 -9.62
C ASN A 110 16.74 4.41 -10.19
N SER A 111 15.93 5.10 -11.02
CA SER A 111 14.79 4.62 -11.84
C SER A 111 13.43 4.48 -11.13
N SER A 112 12.59 5.51 -11.32
CA SER A 112 11.19 5.58 -10.89
C SER A 112 10.26 5.11 -12.02
N ASP A 113 10.20 3.81 -12.30
CA ASP A 113 9.13 3.29 -13.14
C ASP A 113 7.89 3.01 -12.28
N LEU A 114 6.89 3.87 -12.46
CA LEU A 114 5.58 3.82 -11.81
C LEU A 114 4.84 2.54 -12.26
N ILE A 115 4.87 1.47 -11.47
CA ILE A 115 4.15 0.22 -11.79
C ILE A 115 2.67 0.41 -11.46
N VAL A 116 1.82 0.49 -12.49
CA VAL A 116 0.36 0.67 -12.35
C VAL A 116 -0.38 -0.59 -12.79
N PRO A 117 -1.17 -1.24 -11.91
CA PRO A 117 -1.94 -2.41 -12.28
C PRO A 117 -2.90 -2.16 -13.45
N GLU A 118 -2.98 -3.09 -14.40
CA GLU A 118 -3.78 -2.93 -15.63
C GLU A 118 -5.28 -2.71 -15.35
N TYR A 119 -5.80 -3.29 -14.26
CA TYR A 119 -7.20 -3.09 -13.87
C TYR A 119 -7.50 -1.63 -13.47
N LEU A 120 -6.54 -0.90 -12.90
CA LEU A 120 -6.71 0.52 -12.55
C LEU A 120 -6.73 1.40 -13.80
N LEU A 121 -5.92 1.05 -14.81
CA LEU A 121 -5.91 1.78 -16.09
C LEU A 121 -7.25 1.65 -16.82
N LYS A 122 -7.88 0.46 -16.77
CA LYS A 122 -9.23 0.23 -17.33
C LYS A 122 -10.33 0.94 -16.54
N LYS A 123 -10.24 0.95 -15.20
CA LYS A 123 -11.22 1.59 -14.32
C LYS A 123 -11.13 3.13 -14.35
N PHE A 124 -9.92 3.67 -14.52
CA PHE A 124 -9.64 5.10 -14.47
C PHE A 124 -8.72 5.55 -15.62
N PRO A 125 -9.27 5.78 -16.83
CA PRO A 125 -8.47 6.13 -18.02
C PRO A 125 -7.64 7.43 -17.87
N PHE A 126 -8.07 8.36 -17.02
CA PHE A 126 -7.34 9.60 -16.75
C PHE A 126 -5.97 9.33 -16.11
N ILE A 127 -5.79 8.23 -15.38
CA ILE A 127 -4.50 7.86 -14.78
C ILE A 127 -3.47 7.60 -15.87
N GLN A 128 -3.87 6.91 -16.95
CA GLN A 128 -3.00 6.70 -18.11
C GLN A 128 -2.56 8.03 -18.73
N THR A 129 -3.47 9.00 -18.82
CA THR A 129 -3.17 10.34 -19.34
C THR A 129 -2.16 11.06 -18.46
N LEU A 130 -2.31 10.99 -17.13
CA LEU A 130 -1.39 11.59 -16.19
C LEU A 130 0.02 10.96 -16.24
N ILE A 131 0.11 9.64 -16.43
CA ILE A 131 1.39 8.93 -16.57
C ILE A 131 2.10 9.31 -17.87
N VAL A 132 1.36 9.40 -18.98
CA VAL A 132 1.92 9.86 -20.25
C VAL A 132 2.42 11.29 -20.11
N TYR A 133 1.65 12.16 -19.45
CA TYR A 133 2.03 13.54 -19.21
C TYR A 133 3.26 13.66 -18.30
N SER A 134 3.35 12.88 -17.22
CA SER A 134 4.53 12.91 -16.34
C SER A 134 5.79 12.46 -17.08
N LYS A 135 5.70 11.44 -17.95
CA LYS A 135 6.82 11.00 -18.81
C LYS A 135 7.25 12.08 -19.79
N LEU A 136 6.31 12.79 -20.43
CA LEU A 136 6.62 13.91 -21.32
C LEU A 136 7.33 15.07 -20.60
N ILE A 137 7.02 15.31 -19.32
CA ILE A 137 7.68 16.35 -18.52
C ILE A 137 9.12 15.92 -18.14
N VAL A 138 9.35 14.63 -17.86
CA VAL A 138 10.69 14.08 -17.60
C VAL A 138 11.62 14.33 -18.80
N ASP A 139 11.12 14.10 -20.01
CA ASP A 139 11.88 14.36 -21.24
C ASP A 139 12.26 15.85 -21.40
N CYS A 140 11.51 16.74 -20.76
CA CYS A 140 11.76 18.19 -20.73
C CYS A 140 12.71 18.64 -19.61
N LYS A 141 13.35 17.71 -18.86
CA LYS A 141 14.30 17.99 -17.75
C LYS A 141 13.73 18.79 -16.57
N TYR A 142 12.41 18.84 -16.41
CA TYR A 142 11.83 19.46 -15.21
C TYR A 142 11.86 18.48 -14.03
N ASP A 143 12.00 19.02 -12.82
CA ASP A 143 11.87 18.24 -11.60
C ASP A 143 10.42 17.77 -11.43
N VAL A 144 10.19 16.50 -11.74
CA VAL A 144 8.89 15.82 -11.61
C VAL A 144 8.72 15.11 -10.26
N THR A 145 9.63 15.32 -9.31
CA THR A 145 9.61 14.59 -8.03
C THR A 145 8.26 14.73 -7.33
N PHE A 146 7.71 15.95 -7.32
CA PHE A 146 6.39 16.21 -6.75
C PHE A 146 5.25 15.48 -7.48
N VAL A 147 5.27 15.49 -8.82
CA VAL A 147 4.25 14.84 -9.65
C VAL A 147 4.28 13.32 -9.44
N ASN A 148 5.48 12.74 -9.40
CA ASN A 148 5.67 11.31 -9.15
C ASN A 148 5.21 10.92 -7.74
N ILE A 149 5.51 11.73 -6.72
CA ILE A 149 5.01 11.51 -5.35
C ILE A 149 3.47 11.52 -5.32
N ILE A 150 2.84 12.49 -5.99
CA ILE A 150 1.38 12.57 -6.07
C ILE A 150 0.79 11.34 -6.77
N LEU A 151 1.35 10.94 -7.92
CA LEU A 151 0.85 9.80 -8.68
C LEU A 151 0.99 8.50 -7.90
N ASN A 152 2.16 8.27 -7.29
CA ASN A 152 2.41 7.13 -6.42
C ASN A 152 1.42 7.08 -5.25
N ASN A 153 1.20 8.22 -4.58
CA ASN A 153 0.27 8.30 -3.47
C ASN A 153 -1.17 7.95 -3.88
N MET A 154 -1.60 8.50 -5.02
CA MET A 154 -2.93 8.26 -5.59
C MET A 154 -3.12 6.79 -5.98
N ILE A 155 -2.16 6.20 -6.71
CA ILE A 155 -2.22 4.80 -7.14
C ILE A 155 -2.27 3.87 -5.93
N ARG A 156 -1.39 4.10 -4.93
CA ARG A 156 -1.37 3.32 -3.69
C ARG A 156 -2.72 3.34 -2.97
N ASN A 157 -3.35 4.52 -2.89
CA ASN A 157 -4.67 4.68 -2.29
C ASN A 157 -5.77 3.96 -3.08
N LEU A 158 -5.68 3.93 -4.42
CA LEU A 158 -6.64 3.21 -5.26
C LEU A 158 -6.49 1.68 -5.18
N ILE A 159 -5.28 1.18 -4.94
CA ILE A 159 -5.02 -0.26 -4.75
C ILE A 159 -5.53 -0.72 -3.37
N THR A 160 -5.36 0.12 -2.35
CA THR A 160 -5.58 -0.27 -0.94
C THR A 160 -7.01 0.06 -0.50
N GLU A 161 -8.00 -0.69 -0.98
CA GLU A 161 -9.42 -0.43 -0.68
C GLU A 161 -9.81 -0.69 0.80
N GLU A 162 -9.01 -1.43 1.59
CA GLU A 162 -9.43 -1.93 2.92
C GLU A 162 -9.11 -1.05 4.14
N LYS A 163 -8.20 -0.05 4.06
CA LYS A 163 -7.69 0.69 5.25
C LYS A 163 -7.83 2.22 5.18
N GLY A 164 -8.61 2.73 4.24
CA GLY A 164 -8.74 4.17 3.99
C GLY A 164 -7.49 4.79 3.37
N PHE A 165 -7.65 5.95 2.74
CA PHE A 165 -6.58 6.62 2.02
C PHE A 165 -5.52 7.22 2.95
N ARG A 166 -4.25 7.01 2.61
CA ARG A 166 -3.08 7.48 3.36
C ARG A 166 -2.22 8.40 2.52
N TYR A 167 -2.13 9.65 2.96
CA TYR A 167 -1.46 10.72 2.24
C TYR A 167 -0.07 11.02 2.80
N GLU A 168 0.91 11.13 1.92
CA GLU A 168 2.27 11.56 2.26
C GLU A 168 2.32 13.02 2.67
N THR A 169 3.34 13.41 3.46
CA THR A 169 3.49 14.76 4.00
C THR A 169 3.41 15.85 2.94
N ILE A 170 4.08 15.67 1.80
CA ILE A 170 4.08 16.64 0.70
C ILE A 170 2.68 16.77 0.09
N VAL A 171 1.97 15.66 -0.11
CA VAL A 171 0.59 15.67 -0.63
C VAL A 171 -0.36 16.33 0.37
N ARG A 172 -0.17 16.11 1.67
CA ARG A 172 -0.93 16.77 2.74
C ARG A 172 -0.71 18.28 2.72
N GLN A 173 0.55 18.73 2.65
CA GLN A 173 0.89 20.16 2.59
C GLN A 173 0.31 20.84 1.35
N PHE A 174 0.41 20.19 0.18
CA PHE A 174 -0.20 20.66 -1.05
C PHE A 174 -1.72 20.76 -0.91
N ALA A 175 -2.38 19.72 -0.39
CA ALA A 175 -3.82 19.70 -0.23
C ALA A 175 -4.31 20.78 0.75
N THR A 176 -3.60 20.99 1.86
CA THR A 176 -3.87 22.07 2.80
C THR A 176 -3.71 23.44 2.15
N SER A 177 -2.63 23.65 1.38
CA SER A 177 -2.40 24.91 0.66
C SER A 177 -3.49 25.18 -0.37
N LEU A 178 -3.89 24.16 -1.14
CA LEU A 178 -4.97 24.24 -2.12
C LEU A 178 -6.30 24.58 -1.44
N TYR A 179 -6.59 24.00 -0.28
CA TYR A 179 -7.81 24.29 0.47
C TYR A 179 -7.83 25.71 1.03
N ILE A 180 -6.72 26.19 1.58
CA ILE A 180 -6.60 27.54 2.15
C ILE A 180 -6.67 28.60 1.04
N LEU A 181 -5.92 28.42 -0.05
CA LEU A 181 -5.80 29.43 -1.11
C LEU A 181 -6.93 29.35 -2.13
N GLY A 182 -7.31 28.16 -2.57
CA GLY A 182 -8.37 27.93 -3.55
C GLY A 182 -9.78 27.90 -2.94
N GLY A 183 -9.86 27.78 -1.62
CA GLY A 183 -11.12 27.66 -0.90
C GLY A 183 -11.78 26.29 -1.07
N ARG A 184 -12.85 26.07 -0.30
CA ARG A 184 -13.56 24.79 -0.24
C ARG A 184 -14.10 24.33 -1.59
N THR A 185 -14.63 25.25 -2.40
CA THR A 185 -15.27 24.91 -3.69
C THR A 185 -14.28 24.38 -4.70
N ALA A 186 -13.13 25.05 -4.88
CA ALA A 186 -12.10 24.59 -5.80
C ALA A 186 -11.50 23.26 -5.33
N TYR A 187 -11.28 23.12 -4.02
CA TYR A 187 -10.75 21.89 -3.43
C TYR A 187 -11.68 20.68 -3.65
N GLU A 188 -12.97 20.81 -3.32
CA GLU A 188 -13.95 19.74 -3.51
C GLU A 188 -14.14 19.41 -4.99
N PHE A 189 -14.11 20.42 -5.88
CA PHE A 189 -14.15 20.17 -7.32
C PHE A 189 -13.00 19.27 -7.76
N VAL A 190 -11.76 19.58 -7.37
CA VAL A 190 -10.61 18.72 -7.73
C VAL A 190 -10.73 17.33 -7.09
N ARG A 191 -11.11 17.25 -5.81
CA ARG A 191 -11.22 15.96 -5.09
C ARG A 191 -12.25 15.02 -5.73
N LEU A 192 -13.40 15.55 -6.15
CA LEU A 192 -14.48 14.75 -6.72
C LEU A 192 -14.16 14.29 -8.15
N ASN A 193 -13.41 15.09 -8.90
CA ASN A 193 -13.04 14.76 -10.28
C ASN A 193 -11.80 13.87 -10.38
N ILE A 194 -10.94 13.84 -9.35
CA ILE A 194 -9.72 13.01 -9.33
C ILE A 194 -9.72 12.14 -8.07
N PRO A 195 -10.26 10.92 -8.15
CA PRO A 195 -10.34 10.00 -7.02
C PRO A 195 -8.99 9.74 -6.37
N ALA A 196 -8.98 9.62 -5.04
CA ALA A 196 -7.82 9.30 -4.22
C ALA A 196 -6.66 10.32 -4.26
N LEU A 197 -6.77 11.40 -5.03
CA LEU A 197 -5.75 12.45 -5.11
C LEU A 197 -5.67 13.29 -3.83
N LEU A 198 -6.84 13.68 -3.31
CA LEU A 198 -6.94 14.64 -2.21
C LEU A 198 -7.70 14.05 -1.01
N PRO A 199 -7.28 14.34 0.23
CA PRO A 199 -7.99 13.94 1.44
C PRO A 199 -9.44 14.44 1.51
N SER A 200 -10.24 13.83 2.39
CA SER A 200 -11.57 14.39 2.68
C SER A 200 -11.45 15.73 3.42
N VAL A 201 -12.48 16.57 3.32
CA VAL A 201 -12.48 17.88 4.01
C VAL A 201 -12.34 17.74 5.52
N GLN A 202 -12.91 16.68 6.11
CA GLN A 202 -12.73 16.37 7.53
C GLN A 202 -11.26 16.14 7.88
N ILE A 203 -10.54 15.40 7.04
CA ILE A 203 -9.11 15.13 7.23
C ILE A 203 -8.28 16.41 7.05
N ILE A 204 -8.61 17.25 6.07
CA ILE A 204 -7.93 18.54 5.88
C ILE A 204 -8.13 19.47 7.07
N GLN A 205 -9.35 19.56 7.58
CA GLN A 205 -9.63 20.37 8.78
C GLN A 205 -8.84 19.85 9.99
N ALA A 206 -8.72 18.53 10.14
CA ALA A 206 -7.87 17.95 11.17
C ALA A 206 -6.38 18.29 10.95
N TYR A 207 -5.87 18.30 9.71
CA TYR A 207 -4.50 18.72 9.42
C TYR A 207 -4.26 20.19 9.72
N ILE A 208 -5.22 21.07 9.42
CA ILE A 208 -5.13 22.50 9.73
C ILE A 208 -5.15 22.71 11.24
N ALA A 209 -6.09 22.07 11.94
CA ALA A 209 -6.21 22.17 13.40
C ALA A 209 -5.01 21.58 14.14
N ALA A 210 -4.36 20.55 13.60
CA ALA A 210 -3.15 19.96 14.15
C ALA A 210 -1.87 20.70 13.74
N SER A 211 -1.95 21.67 12.81
CA SER A 211 -0.78 22.48 12.49
C SER A 211 -0.61 23.54 13.58
N ASP A 212 0.56 23.59 14.22
CA ASP A 212 0.91 24.58 15.25
C ASP A 212 0.95 26.04 14.74
N ASN A 213 0.46 26.30 13.52
CA ASN A 213 0.34 27.62 12.92
C ASN A 213 -0.94 28.33 13.40
N HIS A 214 -1.16 28.35 14.71
CA HIS A 214 -2.13 29.27 15.29
C HIS A 214 -1.51 30.67 15.30
N LEU A 215 -2.16 31.61 14.61
CA LEU A 215 -1.94 33.02 14.89
C LEU A 215 -2.43 33.24 16.33
N THR A 216 -1.49 33.27 17.27
CA THR A 216 -1.78 33.74 18.62
C THR A 216 -2.02 35.24 18.52
N ASP A 217 -3.01 35.73 19.27
CA ASP A 217 -3.17 37.17 19.45
C ASP A 217 -1.83 37.73 19.92
N GLY A 218 -1.32 38.72 19.19
CA GLY A 218 -0.04 39.34 19.52
C GLY A 218 -0.05 39.81 20.97
N LEU A 219 0.90 39.34 21.77
CA LEU A 219 1.10 39.87 23.11
C LEU A 219 1.46 41.35 22.99
N PHE A 220 0.55 42.23 23.40
CA PHE A 220 0.83 43.65 23.49
C PHE A 220 1.89 43.86 24.58
N ASN A 221 3.15 43.98 24.15
CA ASN A 221 4.29 44.17 25.04
C ASN A 221 4.39 45.64 25.49
N TYR A 222 3.52 46.02 26.41
CA TYR A 222 3.50 47.36 27.00
C TYR A 222 4.86 47.73 27.61
N ASP A 223 5.51 46.82 28.33
CA ASP A 223 6.81 47.06 28.96
C ASP A 223 7.92 47.29 27.94
N GLY A 224 7.90 46.59 26.81
CA GLY A 224 8.82 46.80 25.69
C GLY A 224 8.65 48.17 25.04
N ILE A 225 7.40 48.62 24.89
CA ILE A 225 7.07 49.96 24.41
C ILE A 225 7.54 51.02 25.41
N LEU A 226 7.28 50.81 26.70
CA LEU A 226 7.69 51.72 27.77
C LEU A 226 9.22 51.85 27.85
N LYS A 227 9.93 50.72 27.70
CA LYS A 227 11.40 50.68 27.65
C LYS A 227 11.96 51.43 26.44
N TYR A 228 11.33 51.30 25.28
CA TYR A 228 11.71 52.07 24.08
C TYR A 228 11.52 53.58 24.28
N PHE A 229 10.39 54.01 24.85
CA PHE A 229 10.14 55.42 25.14
C PHE A 229 11.12 55.98 26.18
N ASN A 230 11.43 55.22 27.24
CA ASN A 230 12.38 55.64 28.26
C ASN A 230 13.82 55.68 27.75
N MET A 231 14.22 54.73 26.88
CA MET A 231 15.54 54.75 26.23
C MET A 231 15.74 55.99 25.36
N ASN A 232 14.70 56.41 24.63
CA ASN A 232 14.76 57.60 23.78
C ASN A 232 14.64 58.93 24.54
N GLN A 233 14.12 58.91 25.77
CA GLN A 233 14.12 60.10 26.66
C GLN A 233 15.49 60.33 27.31
N SER A 234 16.25 59.27 27.59
CA SER A 234 17.63 59.39 28.12
C SER A 234 18.68 59.90 27.11
N THR A 235 18.35 59.97 25.82
CA THR A 235 19.23 60.52 24.76
C THR A 235 18.96 62.00 24.45
N LEU A 236 17.99 62.62 25.12
CA LEU A 236 17.57 64.03 24.90
C LEU A 236 17.75 64.92 26.14
N GLY A 237 18.46 64.44 27.17
CA GLY A 237 18.82 65.19 28.38
C GLY A 237 20.30 65.55 28.40
#